data_AF-A0A424HLR7-F1
#
_entry.id   AF-A0A424HLR7-F1
#
_cell.length_a   1.000
_cell.length_b   1.000
_cell.length_c   1.000
_cell.angle_alpha   90.00
_cell.angle_beta   90.00
_cell.angle_gamma   90.00
#
_symmetry.space_group_name_H-M   'P 1'
#
loop_
_entity.id
_entity.type
_entity.pdbx_description
1 polymer ?
#
loop_
_entity_poly.entity_id
_entity_poly.type
_entity_poly.pdbx_seq_one_letter_code
_entity_poly.pdbx_strand_id
1 'polypeptide(L)'
;MSGCSQHSPNASAGLERSAKKQPIEIFVSAGDLNAPFYTFKNSKGKVIKNLKINPKKTYVFSREEMAESHPFYISDVGFNQRHSKAIKIKGDGSFDDGISGEESFKLSIGKKFRSDFEDSGQLFFYCTAHESMVGDFLIKARPTKSSDSDSSKEGKETNFTPMSDESETQSNASTVPYGNSSGGYSYRSLEELTSPDIVDVDASVA
;
A
#
# COMPACT_ATOMS: atom_id res chain seq x y z
N MET A 1 24.96 31.99 69.09
CA MET A 1 24.55 32.83 67.96
C MET A 1 25.33 32.29 66.75
N SER A 2 24.87 31.23 66.07
CA SER A 2 23.66 31.17 65.21
C SER A 2 23.81 32.12 64.01
N GLY A 3 23.84 31.71 62.73
CA GLY A 3 23.69 30.37 62.15
C GLY A 3 22.60 30.27 61.08
N CYS A 4 22.80 30.89 59.91
CA CYS A 4 22.12 30.67 58.59
C CYS A 4 23.12 31.14 57.50
N SER A 5 23.45 30.49 56.38
CA SER A 5 23.08 29.20 55.75
C SER A 5 21.81 29.13 54.88
N GLN A 6 22.01 28.74 53.59
CA GLN A 6 21.06 28.31 52.54
C GLN A 6 20.06 29.37 52.00
N HIS A 7 19.54 29.34 50.76
CA HIS A 7 19.66 28.43 49.60
C HIS A 7 19.66 29.26 48.29
N SER A 8 20.46 28.89 47.28
CA SER A 8 20.15 29.26 45.89
C SER A 8 19.10 28.30 45.32
N PRO A 9 17.99 28.77 44.72
CA PRO A 9 17.03 27.88 44.11
C PRO A 9 17.64 27.20 42.88
N ASN A 10 17.84 25.88 43.00
CA ASN A 10 18.18 25.01 41.88
C ASN A 10 17.04 25.05 40.86
N ALA A 11 17.23 25.79 39.76
CA ALA A 11 16.34 25.79 38.62
C ALA A 11 16.52 24.49 37.82
N SER A 12 16.09 23.37 38.42
CA SER A 12 15.91 22.07 37.79
C SER A 12 14.90 22.22 36.66
N ALA A 13 15.37 22.62 35.48
CA ALA A 13 14.56 22.71 34.28
C ALA A 13 14.05 21.31 33.94
N GLY A 14 12.77 21.08 34.24
CA GLY A 14 12.11 19.79 34.12
C GLY A 14 12.08 19.32 32.67
N LEU A 15 13.11 18.59 32.25
CA LEU A 15 13.06 17.70 31.10
C LEU A 15 12.34 16.39 31.49
N GLU A 16 11.10 16.54 31.97
CA GLU A 16 10.06 15.51 31.83
C GLU A 16 9.78 15.35 30.34
N ARG A 17 10.72 14.67 29.65
CA ARG A 17 10.58 14.26 28.27
C ARG A 17 9.50 13.19 28.26
N SER A 18 8.24 13.62 28.15
CA SER A 18 7.14 12.79 27.69
C SER A 18 7.67 11.94 26.54
N ALA A 19 7.71 10.62 26.73
CA ALA A 19 8.46 9.69 25.88
C ALA A 19 7.81 9.63 24.49
N LYS A 20 8.12 10.64 23.66
CA LYS A 20 7.49 10.90 22.38
C LYS A 20 7.93 9.80 21.44
N LYS A 21 7.07 8.78 21.32
CA LYS A 21 7.27 7.55 20.56
C LYS A 21 7.67 7.92 19.12
N GLN A 22 8.96 7.82 18.83
CA GLN A 22 9.49 8.29 17.55
C GLN A 22 8.89 7.49 16.38
N PRO A 23 8.76 8.11 15.20
CA PRO A 23 8.38 7.40 13.99
C PRO A 23 9.36 6.27 13.65
N ILE A 24 8.90 5.29 12.89
CA ILE A 24 9.74 4.25 12.31
C ILE A 24 10.11 4.71 10.90
N GLU A 25 11.38 4.98 10.66
CA GLU A 25 11.91 5.29 9.32
C GLU A 25 12.03 4.02 8.47
N ILE A 26 11.53 4.13 7.25
CA ILE A 26 11.59 3.13 6.18
C ILE A 26 12.12 3.82 4.94
N PHE A 27 13.24 3.33 4.42
CA PHE A 27 13.77 3.75 3.12
C PHE A 27 13.17 2.87 2.03
N VAL A 28 12.78 3.50 0.92
CA VAL A 28 12.17 2.86 -0.25
C VAL A 28 13.13 2.97 -1.42
N SER A 29 13.59 1.83 -1.94
CA SER A 29 14.46 1.77 -3.11
C SER A 29 13.85 2.44 -4.34
N ALA A 30 14.68 2.74 -5.35
CA ALA A 30 14.26 3.16 -6.69
C ALA A 30 12.99 2.43 -7.18
N GLY A 31 13.05 1.10 -7.18
CA GLY A 31 11.96 0.23 -7.60
C GLY A 31 12.26 -0.46 -8.93
N ASP A 32 11.41 -1.41 -9.31
CA ASP A 32 11.55 -2.21 -10.53
C ASP A 32 10.14 -2.60 -11.05
N LEU A 33 9.98 -2.82 -12.35
CA LEU A 33 8.72 -3.27 -12.95
C LEU A 33 8.34 -4.71 -12.56
N ASN A 34 9.24 -5.47 -11.93
CA ASN A 34 9.01 -6.83 -11.46
C ASN A 34 8.78 -6.89 -9.94
N ALA A 35 7.92 -7.81 -9.50
CA ALA A 35 7.70 -8.06 -8.07
C ALA A 35 9.03 -8.41 -7.35
N PRO A 36 9.32 -7.85 -6.17
CA PRO A 36 8.41 -7.19 -5.23
C PRO A 36 8.15 -5.69 -5.48
N PHE A 37 8.52 -5.14 -6.63
CA PHE A 37 8.40 -3.74 -7.08
C PHE A 37 9.23 -2.73 -6.28
N TYR A 38 9.28 -2.85 -4.95
CA TYR A 38 10.07 -2.00 -4.06
C TYR A 38 10.77 -2.83 -2.99
N THR A 39 12.01 -2.47 -2.68
CA THR A 39 12.75 -2.98 -1.53
C THR A 39 12.67 -1.98 -0.39
N PHE A 40 12.18 -2.43 0.77
CA PHE A 40 12.12 -1.63 1.99
C PHE A 40 13.35 -1.87 2.87
N LYS A 41 13.97 -0.80 3.37
CA LYS A 41 15.09 -0.86 4.33
C LYS A 41 14.77 -0.09 5.60
N ASN A 42 15.37 -0.45 6.73
CA ASN A 42 15.26 0.32 7.97
C ASN A 42 16.32 1.45 8.04
N SER A 43 16.28 2.27 9.10
CA SER A 43 17.27 3.34 9.36
C SER A 43 18.72 2.89 9.58
N LYS A 44 19.02 1.59 9.46
CA LYS A 44 20.38 1.02 9.45
C LYS A 44 20.75 0.42 8.08
N GLY A 45 20.01 0.75 7.02
CA GLY A 45 20.19 0.20 5.67
C GLY A 45 19.80 -1.28 5.51
N LYS A 46 19.28 -1.94 6.56
CA LYS A 46 18.96 -3.37 6.49
C LYS A 46 17.60 -3.59 5.81
N VAL A 47 17.62 -4.41 4.76
CA VAL A 47 16.42 -4.85 4.01
C VAL A 47 15.41 -5.58 4.91
N ILE A 48 14.13 -5.24 4.72
CA ILE A 48 12.97 -5.78 5.42
C ILE A 48 12.11 -6.55 4.41
N LYS A 49 12.33 -7.87 4.28
CA LYS A 49 11.63 -8.70 3.28
C LYS A 49 10.09 -8.70 3.44
N ASN A 50 9.61 -8.70 4.69
CA ASN A 50 8.19 -8.75 5.02
C ASN A 50 7.83 -7.56 5.94
N LEU A 51 7.71 -6.35 5.38
CA LEU A 51 7.38 -5.16 6.16
C LEU A 51 5.94 -5.24 6.70
N LYS A 52 5.82 -5.49 8.00
CA LYS A 52 4.52 -5.60 8.69
C LYS A 52 4.12 -4.29 9.37
N ILE A 53 3.09 -3.63 8.86
CA ILE A 53 2.60 -2.34 9.36
C ILE A 53 1.81 -2.53 10.65
N ASN A 54 2.17 -1.79 11.69
CA ASN A 54 1.51 -1.83 12.99
C ASN A 54 0.59 -0.61 13.16
N PRO A 55 -0.74 -0.77 13.26
CA PRO A 55 -1.68 0.35 13.34
C PRO A 55 -1.46 1.28 14.55
N LYS A 56 -0.76 0.82 15.59
CA LYS A 56 -0.37 1.59 16.80
C LYS A 56 1.00 2.28 16.67
N LYS A 57 1.61 2.30 15.48
CA LYS A 57 2.87 2.99 15.14
C LYS A 57 2.64 4.10 14.12
N THR A 58 3.66 4.93 13.94
CA THR A 58 3.77 5.95 12.90
C THR A 58 5.03 5.61 12.11
N TYR A 59 4.95 5.72 10.79
CA TYR A 59 6.06 5.42 9.87
C TYR A 59 6.43 6.69 9.11
N VAL A 60 7.70 6.81 8.71
CA VAL A 60 8.15 7.76 7.70
C VAL A 60 8.72 6.93 6.56
N PHE A 61 8.17 7.13 5.36
CA PHE A 61 8.68 6.56 4.13
C PHE A 61 9.49 7.65 3.43
N SER A 62 10.76 7.38 3.19
CA SER A 62 11.68 8.27 2.50
C SER A 62 12.25 7.54 1.29
N ARG A 63 12.48 8.25 0.20
CA ARG A 63 13.21 7.70 -0.94
C ARG A 63 14.67 7.41 -0.56
N GLU A 64 15.18 6.31 -1.07
CA GLU A 64 16.59 5.93 -0.93
C GLU A 64 17.42 6.54 -2.06
N GLU A 65 18.65 6.98 -1.76
CA GLU A 65 19.68 7.37 -2.74
C GLU A 65 19.21 8.36 -3.81
N MET A 66 18.34 9.31 -3.42
CA MET A 66 17.74 10.32 -4.31
C MET A 66 16.98 9.73 -5.51
N ALA A 67 16.45 8.51 -5.41
CA ALA A 67 15.93 7.81 -6.59
C ALA A 67 14.66 8.48 -7.16
N GLU A 68 14.76 8.96 -8.40
CA GLU A 68 13.68 9.64 -9.14
C GLU A 68 12.77 8.68 -9.93
N SER A 69 13.23 7.46 -10.25
CA SER A 69 12.43 6.48 -10.98
C SER A 69 11.33 5.83 -10.12
N HIS A 70 10.21 5.46 -10.73
CA HIS A 70 9.06 4.82 -10.09
C HIS A 70 8.57 5.52 -8.80
N PRO A 71 7.95 6.72 -8.88
CA PRO A 71 7.52 7.46 -7.70
C PRO A 71 6.54 6.65 -6.85
N PHE A 72 6.77 6.65 -5.54
CA PHE A 72 6.12 5.71 -4.61
C PHE A 72 4.98 6.36 -3.83
N TYR A 73 3.84 5.69 -3.69
CA TYR A 73 2.77 6.13 -2.78
C TYR A 73 2.07 4.98 -2.05
N ILE A 74 1.21 5.34 -1.08
CA ILE A 74 0.47 4.43 -0.21
C ILE A 74 -1.01 4.85 -0.13
N SER A 75 -1.92 3.88 -0.19
CA SER A 75 -3.36 4.12 -0.01
C SER A 75 -4.04 2.95 0.70
N ASP A 76 -5.14 3.22 1.39
CA ASP A 76 -6.03 2.22 1.99
C ASP A 76 -7.29 1.93 1.14
N VAL A 77 -7.43 2.58 -0.03
CA VAL A 77 -8.54 2.38 -0.97
C VAL A 77 -8.13 1.81 -2.33
N GLY A 78 -6.85 1.92 -2.70
CA GLY A 78 -6.31 1.32 -3.93
C GLY A 78 -5.36 2.24 -4.71
N PHE A 79 -5.02 1.81 -5.92
CA PHE A 79 -4.18 2.53 -6.88
C PHE A 79 -4.77 3.89 -7.27
N ASN A 80 -3.87 4.89 -7.41
CA ASN A 80 -4.12 6.27 -7.85
C ASN A 80 -5.43 6.88 -7.30
N GLN A 81 -5.69 6.61 -6.02
CA GLN A 81 -6.89 7.06 -5.32
C GLN A 81 -6.51 7.66 -3.98
N ARG A 82 -7.09 8.83 -3.71
CA ARG A 82 -6.93 9.53 -2.44
C ARG A 82 -7.38 8.64 -1.28
N HIS A 83 -6.47 8.45 -0.34
CA HIS A 83 -6.69 7.66 0.87
C HIS A 83 -7.92 8.11 1.69
N SER A 84 -8.54 7.15 2.38
CA SER A 84 -9.70 7.36 3.21
C SER A 84 -9.37 8.14 4.49
N LYS A 85 -10.41 8.47 5.28
CA LYS A 85 -10.22 9.10 6.60
C LYS A 85 -9.56 8.17 7.64
N ALA A 86 -9.30 6.90 7.31
CA ALA A 86 -8.74 5.91 8.22
C ALA A 86 -7.22 6.02 8.38
N ILE A 87 -6.49 6.30 7.31
CA ILE A 87 -5.07 6.66 7.37
C ILE A 87 -4.87 8.18 7.33
N LYS A 88 -3.65 8.60 7.65
CA LYS A 88 -3.19 9.99 7.54
C LYS A 88 -1.79 9.97 6.96
N ILE A 89 -1.65 10.59 5.80
CA ILE A 89 -0.36 10.87 5.15
C ILE A 89 -0.04 12.36 5.35
N LYS A 90 1.22 12.68 5.64
CA LYS A 90 1.74 14.05 5.79
C LYS A 90 3.19 14.15 5.38
N GLY A 91 3.50 15.06 4.48
CA GLY A 91 4.83 15.27 3.92
C GLY A 91 4.67 15.57 2.45
N ASP A 92 5.65 15.14 1.69
CA ASP A 92 5.75 15.33 0.25
C ASP A 92 4.90 14.28 -0.51
N GLY A 93 4.71 14.52 -1.80
CA GLY A 93 3.97 13.63 -2.70
C GLY A 93 2.44 13.56 -2.50
N SER A 94 1.78 13.17 -3.58
CA SER A 94 0.32 12.99 -3.66
C SER A 94 -0.04 11.58 -4.15
N PHE A 95 -1.33 11.28 -4.26
CA PHE A 95 -1.81 9.97 -4.74
C PHE A 95 -1.59 9.76 -6.25
N ASP A 96 -1.42 10.85 -6.98
CA ASP A 96 -1.20 10.96 -8.42
C ASP A 96 0.28 11.21 -8.80
N ASP A 97 1.09 11.88 -7.96
CA ASP A 97 2.51 12.12 -8.25
C ASP A 97 3.46 11.20 -7.45
N GLY A 98 3.11 10.81 -6.21
CA GLY A 98 3.96 9.97 -5.35
C GLY A 98 5.15 10.72 -4.75
N ILE A 99 6.11 10.01 -4.13
CA ILE A 99 7.41 10.57 -3.71
C ILE A 99 8.57 10.07 -4.59
N SER A 100 9.49 10.97 -4.87
CA SER A 100 10.66 10.86 -5.76
C SER A 100 11.86 11.61 -5.17
N GLY A 101 13.09 11.44 -5.70
CA GLY A 101 14.24 12.24 -5.26
C GLY A 101 14.53 12.12 -3.76
N GLU A 102 14.58 13.25 -3.04
CA GLU A 102 14.76 13.32 -1.57
C GLU A 102 13.44 13.29 -0.77
N GLU A 103 12.30 13.17 -1.43
CA GLU A 103 10.98 13.34 -0.83
C GLU A 103 10.61 12.26 0.21
N SER A 104 9.75 12.65 1.16
CA SER A 104 9.29 11.75 2.21
C SER A 104 7.89 12.07 2.73
N PHE A 105 7.16 11.04 3.17
CA PHE A 105 5.90 11.23 3.89
C PHE A 105 5.76 10.37 5.14
N LYS A 106 4.93 10.86 6.05
CA LYS A 106 4.62 10.25 7.34
C LYS A 106 3.25 9.57 7.29
N LEU A 107 3.23 8.25 7.43
CA LEU A 107 2.02 7.44 7.52
C LEU A 107 1.62 7.21 8.99
N SER A 108 0.34 7.35 9.31
CA SER A 108 -0.25 6.85 10.56
C SER A 108 -1.70 6.43 10.40
N ILE A 109 -2.09 5.32 11.05
CA ILE A 109 -3.49 4.88 11.12
C ILE A 109 -4.20 5.59 12.28
N GLY A 110 -5.36 6.18 11.97
CA GLY A 110 -6.18 6.94 12.89
C GLY A 110 -6.69 6.09 14.05
N LYS A 111 -6.59 6.60 15.29
CA LYS A 111 -6.82 5.82 16.53
C LYS A 111 -8.08 4.95 16.52
N LYS A 112 -9.19 5.46 15.97
CA LYS A 112 -10.50 4.79 15.96
C LYS A 112 -10.59 3.60 14.97
N PHE A 113 -9.79 3.62 13.91
CA PHE A 113 -9.78 2.58 12.86
C PHE A 113 -8.73 1.48 13.11
N ARG A 114 -8.05 1.52 14.26
CA ARG A 114 -6.95 0.59 14.54
C ARG A 114 -7.43 -0.84 14.79
N SER A 115 -8.67 -1.06 15.25
CA SER A 115 -9.20 -2.41 15.32
C SER A 115 -9.43 -2.93 13.91
N ASP A 116 -10.17 -2.18 13.10
CA ASP A 116 -10.49 -2.50 11.71
C ASP A 116 -9.23 -2.92 10.94
N PHE A 117 -8.12 -2.16 11.06
CA PHE A 117 -6.81 -2.55 10.50
C PHE A 117 -6.14 -3.76 11.17
N GLU A 118 -6.28 -3.94 12.49
CA GLU A 118 -5.77 -5.12 13.19
C GLU A 118 -6.61 -6.39 12.93
N ASP A 119 -7.81 -6.26 12.37
CA ASP A 119 -8.77 -7.36 12.21
C ASP A 119 -8.96 -7.75 10.72
N SER A 120 -9.09 -6.79 9.78
CA SER A 120 -9.25 -7.07 8.33
C SER A 120 -8.81 -5.96 7.34
N GLY A 121 -8.31 -4.81 7.83
CA GLY A 121 -7.97 -3.67 6.98
C GLY A 121 -6.77 -3.91 6.05
N GLN A 122 -6.80 -3.24 4.91
CA GLN A 122 -5.81 -3.35 3.83
C GLN A 122 -5.02 -2.05 3.68
N LEU A 123 -3.82 -2.15 3.10
CA LEU A 123 -2.98 -1.02 2.80
C LEU A 123 -2.08 -1.36 1.62
N PHE A 124 -2.25 -0.63 0.52
CA PHE A 124 -1.54 -0.81 -0.72
C PHE A 124 -0.37 0.15 -0.80
N PHE A 125 0.72 -0.27 -1.44
CA PHE A 125 1.72 0.61 -2.02
C PHE A 125 1.70 0.49 -3.54
N TYR A 126 2.07 1.57 -4.24
CA TYR A 126 2.12 1.55 -5.69
C TYR A 126 3.10 2.57 -6.29
N CYS A 127 3.47 2.34 -7.54
CA CYS A 127 4.07 3.38 -8.38
C CYS A 127 2.97 4.23 -9.01
N THR A 128 3.00 5.55 -8.85
CA THR A 128 1.99 6.42 -9.49
C THR A 128 2.06 6.41 -11.02
N ALA A 129 3.25 6.22 -11.59
CA ALA A 129 3.48 6.19 -13.03
C ALA A 129 3.18 4.84 -13.72
N HIS A 130 2.96 3.75 -12.99
CA HIS A 130 2.77 2.42 -13.57
C HIS A 130 1.67 1.63 -12.84
N GLU A 131 0.51 1.45 -13.47
CA GLU A 131 -0.67 0.79 -12.88
C GLU A 131 -0.42 -0.68 -12.48
N SER A 132 0.57 -1.34 -13.10
CA SER A 132 0.94 -2.73 -12.79
C SER A 132 1.80 -2.87 -11.52
N MET A 133 2.44 -1.80 -11.06
CA MET A 133 3.29 -1.81 -9.87
C MET A 133 2.47 -1.52 -8.62
N VAL A 134 1.61 -2.47 -8.23
CA VAL A 134 0.77 -2.39 -7.02
C VAL A 134 1.07 -3.59 -6.13
N GLY A 135 1.23 -3.36 -4.82
CA GLY A 135 1.45 -4.44 -3.85
C GLY A 135 0.87 -4.13 -2.47
N ASP A 136 0.75 -5.16 -1.64
CA ASP A 136 0.09 -5.09 -0.35
C ASP A 136 1.08 -5.06 0.83
N PHE A 137 0.77 -4.24 1.84
CA PHE A 137 1.40 -4.38 3.15
C PHE A 137 0.68 -5.40 4.02
N LEU A 138 1.47 -6.29 4.63
CA LEU A 138 1.00 -7.11 5.73
C LEU A 138 0.66 -6.22 6.93
N ILE A 139 -0.58 -6.27 7.43
CA ILE A 139 -0.94 -5.56 8.67
C ILE A 139 -0.69 -6.46 9.89
N LYS A 140 -0.16 -5.89 10.98
CA LYS A 140 0.00 -6.60 12.25
C LYS A 140 -1.35 -6.79 12.90
N ALA A 141 -1.90 -7.99 12.69
CA ALA A 141 -3.12 -8.44 13.33
C ALA A 141 -3.08 -8.30 14.87
N ARG A 142 -4.26 -8.16 15.45
CA ARG A 142 -4.47 -8.22 16.90
C ARG A 142 -3.96 -9.58 17.42
N PRO A 143 -3.21 -9.64 18.54
CA PRO A 143 -2.99 -10.90 19.22
C PRO A 143 -4.35 -11.40 19.74
N THR A 144 -4.89 -12.43 19.12
CA THR A 144 -6.02 -13.17 19.65
C THR A 144 -5.61 -13.72 21.02
N LYS A 145 -6.42 -13.46 22.05
CA LYS A 145 -6.32 -14.26 23.27
C LYS A 145 -6.90 -15.62 22.91
N SER A 146 -6.05 -16.63 22.76
CA SER A 146 -6.51 -18.01 22.67
C SER A 146 -7.19 -18.36 24.00
N SER A 147 -8.52 -18.35 24.00
CA SER A 147 -9.29 -19.08 25.00
C SER A 147 -9.28 -20.54 24.55
N ASP A 148 -8.19 -21.22 24.88
CA ASP A 148 -7.99 -22.64 24.56
C ASP A 148 -9.10 -23.46 25.23
N SER A 149 -10.10 -23.84 24.44
CA SER A 149 -11.09 -24.85 24.80
C SER A 149 -10.69 -26.14 24.10
N ASP A 150 -9.69 -26.81 24.65
CA ASP A 150 -9.30 -28.15 24.24
C ASP A 150 -10.44 -29.14 24.54
N SER A 151 -10.90 -29.80 23.50
CA SER A 151 -11.59 -31.09 23.60
C SER A 151 -11.39 -31.85 22.31
N SER A 152 -10.14 -32.25 22.10
CA SER A 152 -9.83 -33.37 21.22
C SER A 152 -10.59 -34.62 21.69
N LYS A 153 -11.41 -35.24 20.83
CA LYS A 153 -11.64 -36.68 20.94
C LYS A 153 -11.75 -37.36 19.57
N GLU A 154 -10.86 -38.32 19.43
CA GLU A 154 -10.58 -39.09 18.22
C GLU A 154 -11.43 -40.37 18.12
N GLY A 155 -11.57 -40.89 16.90
CA GLY A 155 -12.25 -42.14 16.59
C GLY A 155 -13.42 -41.95 15.62
N LYS A 156 -13.57 -42.74 14.55
CA LYS A 156 -12.81 -43.95 14.18
C LYS A 156 -12.94 -44.24 12.68
N GLU A 157 -11.92 -44.85 12.10
CA GLU A 157 -11.92 -45.36 10.73
C GLU A 157 -12.96 -46.48 10.52
N THR A 158 -13.55 -46.52 9.33
CA THR A 158 -13.93 -47.80 8.69
C THR A 158 -13.63 -47.74 7.20
N ASN A 159 -12.75 -48.64 6.77
CA ASN A 159 -12.34 -48.87 5.39
C ASN A 159 -13.41 -49.71 4.64
N PHE A 160 -13.82 -49.30 3.44
CA PHE A 160 -14.53 -50.15 2.48
C PHE A 160 -14.12 -49.81 1.04
N THR A 161 -13.57 -50.80 0.35
CA THR A 161 -13.28 -50.86 -1.10
C THR A 161 -13.68 -52.27 -1.57
N PRO A 162 -13.77 -52.53 -2.88
CA PRO A 162 -14.32 -51.71 -3.97
C PRO A 162 -15.44 -52.48 -4.72
N MET A 163 -16.15 -51.83 -5.65
CA MET A 163 -16.87 -52.53 -6.72
C MET A 163 -16.58 -51.85 -8.05
N SER A 164 -15.94 -52.59 -8.94
CA SER A 164 -15.85 -52.30 -10.36
C SER A 164 -17.18 -52.62 -11.00
N ASP A 165 -17.68 -51.77 -11.89
CA ASP A 165 -18.34 -52.27 -13.09
C ASP A 165 -18.19 -51.28 -14.24
N GLU A 166 -17.70 -51.81 -15.34
CA GLU A 166 -17.47 -51.18 -16.62
C GLU A 166 -18.78 -51.02 -17.42
N SER A 167 -19.03 -49.86 -18.03
CA SER A 167 -19.84 -49.82 -19.27
C SER A 167 -19.62 -48.55 -20.10
N GLU A 168 -19.59 -48.77 -21.40
CA GLU A 168 -19.21 -47.89 -22.49
C GLU A 168 -20.11 -46.66 -22.77
N THR A 169 -19.45 -45.63 -23.31
CA THR A 169 -19.87 -44.68 -24.37
C THR A 169 -21.36 -44.38 -24.65
N GLN A 170 -21.67 -43.07 -24.71
CA GLN A 170 -22.14 -42.40 -25.94
C GLN A 170 -22.33 -40.88 -25.71
N SER A 171 -21.50 -40.03 -26.34
CA SER A 171 -21.65 -38.57 -26.33
C SER A 171 -22.29 -38.07 -27.62
N ASN A 172 -23.62 -38.13 -27.69
CA ASN A 172 -24.42 -37.61 -28.80
C ASN A 172 -24.91 -36.17 -28.55
N ALA A 173 -24.32 -35.23 -29.29
CA ALA A 173 -24.91 -34.04 -29.94
C ALA A 173 -25.77 -32.98 -29.18
N SER A 174 -25.70 -31.76 -29.72
CA SER A 174 -26.60 -30.58 -29.54
C SER A 174 -26.30 -29.69 -28.32
N THR A 175 -25.75 -28.48 -28.48
CA THR A 175 -26.36 -27.24 -29.05
C THR A 175 -27.38 -26.58 -28.12
N VAL A 176 -26.96 -25.51 -27.42
CA VAL A 176 -27.53 -24.15 -27.51
C VAL A 176 -26.59 -23.11 -26.83
N PRO A 177 -26.65 -21.81 -27.20
CA PRO A 177 -25.61 -20.83 -26.84
C PRO A 177 -25.98 -19.94 -25.63
N TYR A 178 -24.99 -19.23 -25.09
CA TYR A 178 -25.20 -17.98 -24.36
C TYR A 178 -24.23 -16.91 -24.84
N GLY A 179 -24.77 -15.75 -25.25
CA GLY A 179 -24.01 -14.65 -25.81
C GLY A 179 -24.06 -13.38 -24.96
N ASN A 180 -23.03 -12.55 -25.16
CA ASN A 180 -22.93 -11.10 -24.94
C ASN A 180 -23.70 -10.41 -23.79
N SER A 181 -22.91 -9.68 -22.99
CA SER A 181 -23.09 -8.21 -22.94
C SER A 181 -21.73 -7.51 -22.81
N SER A 182 -21.10 -7.26 -23.95
CA SER A 182 -19.95 -6.38 -24.09
C SER A 182 -20.42 -4.92 -24.13
N GLY A 183 -20.31 -4.21 -23.00
CA GLY A 183 -20.47 -2.76 -22.96
C GLY A 183 -19.28 -2.09 -23.65
N GLY A 184 -19.48 -1.56 -24.86
CA GLY A 184 -18.41 -0.98 -25.66
C GLY A 184 -17.98 0.42 -25.20
N TYR A 185 -16.68 0.62 -25.05
CA TYR A 185 -16.07 1.95 -25.14
C TYR A 185 -15.50 2.10 -26.55
N SER A 186 -16.06 3.01 -27.33
CA SER A 186 -15.62 3.28 -28.70
C SER A 186 -14.30 4.06 -28.70
N TYR A 187 -13.22 3.41 -29.11
CA TYR A 187 -12.04 4.13 -29.57
C TYR A 187 -12.41 4.91 -30.84
N ARG A 188 -12.14 6.22 -30.84
CA ARG A 188 -12.22 7.06 -32.05
C ARG A 188 -10.79 7.20 -32.57
N SER A 189 -10.51 6.65 -33.74
CA SER A 189 -9.20 6.77 -34.38
C SER A 189 -8.86 8.24 -34.63
N LEU A 190 -7.61 8.61 -34.35
CA LEU A 190 -7.01 9.87 -34.78
C LEU A 190 -5.74 9.54 -35.56
N GLU A 191 -5.93 9.15 -36.81
CA GLU A 191 -4.88 9.14 -37.82
C GLU A 191 -5.31 10.07 -38.96
N GLU A 192 -4.38 10.95 -39.35
CA GLU A 192 -4.35 11.75 -40.58
C GLU A 192 -5.59 12.56 -41.02
N LEU A 193 -5.54 13.87 -40.74
CA LEU A 193 -5.80 14.89 -41.77
C LEU A 193 -4.76 16.01 -41.69
N THR A 194 -3.73 15.86 -42.53
CA THR A 194 -3.13 16.88 -43.40
C THR A 194 -3.14 18.37 -43.00
N SER A 195 -1.94 18.93 -42.96
CA SER A 195 -1.54 20.29 -43.41
C SER A 195 -2.25 21.54 -42.83
N PRO A 196 -1.49 22.48 -42.22
CA PRO A 196 -1.94 23.86 -42.09
C PRO A 196 -1.80 24.58 -43.44
N ASP A 197 -2.91 25.08 -43.99
CA ASP A 197 -2.89 26.10 -45.04
C ASP A 197 -2.18 27.36 -44.52
N ILE A 198 -1.01 27.66 -45.08
CA ILE A 198 -0.44 29.01 -44.99
C ILE A 198 -1.21 29.85 -46.00
N VAL A 199 -2.14 30.66 -45.48
CA VAL A 199 -2.83 31.66 -46.30
C VAL A 199 -1.86 32.77 -46.69
N ASP A 200 -1.55 32.81 -47.98
CA ASP A 200 -0.87 33.93 -48.63
C ASP A 200 -1.71 35.20 -48.47
N VAL A 201 -1.11 36.28 -47.98
CA VAL A 201 -1.70 37.62 -47.97
C VAL A 201 -0.81 38.52 -48.81
N ASP A 202 -0.99 38.45 -50.13
CA ASP A 202 -0.74 39.58 -51.02
C ASP A 202 -2.06 40.16 -51.53
N ALA A 203 -2.35 41.37 -51.08
CA ALA A 203 -3.07 42.38 -51.84
C ALA A 203 -2.65 43.74 -51.24
N SER A 204 -1.58 44.37 -51.73
CA SER A 204 -1.50 45.16 -52.97
C SER A 204 -2.28 46.49 -52.92
N VAL A 205 -1.51 47.58 -52.93
CA VAL A 205 -1.77 48.96 -53.38
C VAL A 205 -3.06 49.72 -53.01
N ALA A 206 -2.88 50.79 -52.23
CA ALA A 206 -3.42 52.13 -52.50
C ALA A 206 -2.45 53.19 -51.95
#